data_AF-A0A1H3ZSR0-F1
#
_entry.id   AF-A0A1H3ZSR0-F1
#
_cell.length_a   1.000
_cell.length_b   1.000
_cell.length_c   1.000
_cell.angle_alpha   90.00
_cell.angle_beta   90.00
_cell.angle_gamma   90.00
#
_symmetry.space_group_name_H-M   'P 1'
#
loop_
_entity.id
_entity.type
_entity.pdbx_description
1 polymer ?
#
loop_
_entity_poly.entity_id
_entity_poly.type
_entity_poly.pdbx_seq_one_letter_code
_entity_poly.pdbx_strand_id
1 'polypeptide(L)'
;MKSNQSLYLFMLIFLLVGCSDSREDAQPYQFHLVLSGESEHWEIEGYELQYDEKRYKSGNGKLAMKNIEEYVSDYLSMRIQVVTHGKDKRIQSYSVSGSDMNIVNHQIGTIEGIKMDSDEVIKKEDIDQIYATIIWRESQEKKDLKERILLYEREADSFD
;
A
#
# COMPACT_ATOMS: atom_id res chain seq x y z
N MET A 1 -68.63 23.47 23.88
CA MET A 1 -67.60 22.42 24.02
C MET A 1 -67.03 22.13 22.64
N LYS A 2 -65.88 22.71 22.30
CA LYS A 2 -65.23 22.51 21.00
C LYS A 2 -64.28 21.31 21.10
N SER A 3 -64.35 20.46 20.07
CA SER A 3 -63.67 19.18 19.96
C SER A 3 -62.14 19.34 20.03
N ASN A 4 -61.53 18.80 21.09
CA ASN A 4 -60.08 18.71 21.29
C ASN A 4 -59.48 17.46 20.62
N GLN A 5 -60.18 16.79 19.71
CA GLN A 5 -59.67 15.58 19.04
C GLN A 5 -58.63 15.88 17.94
N SER A 6 -58.60 17.11 17.40
CA SER A 6 -57.69 17.44 16.28
C SER A 6 -56.23 17.61 16.72
N LEU A 7 -55.96 17.89 18.01
CA LEU A 7 -54.61 18.12 18.51
C LEU A 7 -53.82 16.81 18.70
N TYR A 8 -54.53 15.72 19.06
CA TYR A 8 -53.92 14.40 19.28
C TYR A 8 -53.45 13.74 17.98
N LEU A 9 -54.16 14.00 16.87
CA LEU A 9 -53.79 13.44 15.57
C LEU A 9 -52.50 14.04 15.01
N PHE A 10 -52.22 15.31 15.34
CA PHE A 10 -50.99 16.00 14.89
C PHE A 10 -49.75 15.58 15.71
N MET A 11 -49.94 15.21 16.98
CA MET A 11 -48.86 14.76 17.87
C MET A 11 -48.35 13.34 17.53
N LEU A 12 -49.22 12.50 16.96
CA LEU A 12 -48.87 11.13 16.56
C LEU A 12 -47.97 11.07 15.31
N ILE A 13 -48.07 12.07 14.42
CA ILE A 13 -47.30 12.12 13.17
C ILE A 13 -45.82 12.48 13.43
N PHE A 14 -45.53 13.26 14.47
CA PHE A 14 -44.15 13.61 14.85
C PHE A 14 -43.35 12.45 15.45
N LEU A 15 -44.02 11.42 15.98
CA LEU A 15 -43.35 10.24 16.54
C LEU A 15 -42.87 9.24 15.47
N LEU A 16 -43.29 9.40 14.21
CA LEU A 16 -42.92 8.51 13.10
C LEU A 16 -41.74 9.01 12.25
N VAL A 17 -41.21 10.21 12.53
CA VAL A 17 -40.08 10.80 11.76
C VAL A 17 -38.72 10.38 12.33
N GLY A 18 -38.67 9.66 13.45
CA GLY A 18 -37.43 9.29 14.13
C GLY A 18 -37.06 7.81 13.98
N CYS A 19 -36.78 7.33 12.77
CA CYS A 19 -36.01 6.09 12.59
C CYS A 19 -35.44 5.99 11.17
N SER A 20 -34.58 6.92 10.78
CA SER A 20 -33.58 6.61 9.76
C SER A 20 -32.41 5.95 10.49
N ASP A 21 -32.49 4.63 10.66
CA ASP A 21 -31.32 3.81 10.99
C ASP A 21 -30.44 3.84 9.74
N SER A 22 -29.72 4.96 9.53
CA SER A 22 -28.61 5.02 8.59
C SER A 22 -27.47 4.26 9.24
N ARG A 23 -27.63 2.95 9.35
CA ARG A 23 -26.50 2.05 9.26
C ARG A 23 -25.95 2.30 7.87
N GLU A 24 -25.01 3.23 7.78
CA GLU A 24 -23.94 3.07 6.81
C GLU A 24 -23.37 1.70 7.12
N ASP A 25 -23.87 0.68 6.42
CA ASP A 25 -23.17 -0.57 6.27
C ASP A 25 -21.79 -0.16 5.79
N ALA A 26 -20.81 -0.18 6.71
CA ALA A 26 -19.43 0.15 6.42
C ALA A 26 -19.03 -0.71 5.22
N GLN A 27 -18.94 -0.09 4.05
CA GLN A 27 -18.56 -0.79 2.83
C GLN A 27 -17.19 -1.40 3.08
N PRO A 28 -16.99 -2.68 2.75
CA PRO A 28 -15.76 -3.36 3.11
C PRO A 28 -14.57 -2.62 2.52
N TYR A 29 -13.59 -2.27 3.36
CA TYR A 29 -12.40 -1.54 2.92
C TYR A 29 -11.60 -2.42 1.96
N GLN A 30 -11.66 -2.08 0.67
CA GLN A 30 -10.94 -2.77 -0.38
C GLN A 30 -10.22 -1.76 -1.27
N PHE A 31 -8.97 -2.06 -1.61
CA PHE A 31 -8.24 -1.28 -2.61
C PHE A 31 -7.25 -2.14 -3.37
N HIS A 32 -6.93 -1.68 -4.58
CA HIS A 32 -5.89 -2.23 -5.41
C HIS A 32 -5.06 -1.07 -5.96
N LEU A 33 -3.76 -1.11 -5.73
CA LEU A 33 -2.78 -0.20 -6.30
C LEU A 33 -1.86 -0.97 -7.24
N VAL A 34 -1.63 -0.42 -8.43
CA VAL A 34 -0.57 -0.83 -9.35
C VAL A 34 0.44 0.30 -9.38
N LEU A 35 1.67 0.00 -8.97
CA LEU A 35 2.68 0.98 -8.63
C LEU A 35 3.90 0.81 -9.51
N SER A 36 4.44 1.93 -9.97
CA SER A 36 5.69 2.00 -10.71
C SER A 36 6.47 3.21 -10.22
N GLY A 37 7.79 3.14 -10.32
CA GLY A 37 8.66 4.24 -9.94
C GLY A 37 10.10 3.95 -10.30
N GLU A 38 10.93 4.98 -10.28
CA GLU A 38 12.35 4.86 -10.58
C GLU A 38 13.22 5.63 -9.59
N SER A 39 14.50 5.29 -9.62
CA SER A 39 15.61 5.94 -8.92
C SER A 39 16.74 6.14 -9.93
N GLU A 40 17.96 6.43 -9.49
CA GLU A 40 19.07 6.67 -10.42
C GLU A 40 19.39 5.43 -11.25
N HIS A 41 19.49 4.26 -10.61
CA HIS A 41 19.92 3.03 -11.27
C HIS A 41 18.81 2.00 -11.43
N TRP A 42 17.70 2.12 -10.70
CA TRP A 42 16.65 1.11 -10.66
C TRP A 42 15.28 1.64 -11.04
N GLU A 43 14.49 0.79 -11.68
CA GLU A 43 13.06 0.96 -11.93
C GLU A 43 12.26 -0.22 -11.38
N ILE A 44 11.07 0.08 -10.89
CA ILE A 44 10.04 -0.91 -10.55
C ILE A 44 8.83 -0.65 -11.43
N GLU A 45 8.32 -1.71 -12.05
CA GLU A 45 7.13 -1.65 -12.89
C GLU A 45 6.07 -2.65 -12.42
N GLY A 46 4.82 -2.20 -12.31
CA GLY A 46 3.67 -3.08 -12.13
C GLY A 46 3.65 -3.82 -10.79
N TYR A 47 4.22 -3.21 -9.73
CA TYR A 47 4.09 -3.73 -8.38
C TYR A 47 2.65 -3.59 -7.89
N GLU A 48 2.05 -4.67 -7.42
CA GLU A 48 0.67 -4.68 -6.96
C GLU A 48 0.59 -4.74 -5.44
N LEU A 49 -0.27 -3.87 -4.88
CA LEU A 49 -0.73 -3.96 -3.51
C LEU A 49 -2.25 -4.07 -3.51
N GLN A 50 -2.74 -5.23 -3.08
CA GLN A 50 -4.16 -5.53 -2.96
C GLN A 50 -4.49 -5.75 -1.49
N TYR A 51 -5.57 -5.14 -1.04
CA TYR A 51 -6.11 -5.33 0.28
C TYR A 51 -7.62 -5.56 0.17
N ASP A 52 -8.08 -6.68 0.71
CA ASP A 52 -9.46 -6.88 1.14
C ASP A 52 -9.43 -7.01 2.67
N GLU A 53 -10.51 -6.68 3.37
CA GLU A 53 -10.55 -6.64 4.85
C GLU A 53 -9.98 -7.87 5.59
N LYS A 54 -9.87 -9.00 4.89
CA LYS A 54 -9.41 -10.28 5.43
C LYS A 54 -8.02 -10.67 4.93
N ARG A 55 -7.60 -10.20 3.75
CA ARG A 55 -6.41 -10.64 3.04
C ARG A 55 -5.67 -9.46 2.47
N TYR A 56 -4.35 -9.50 2.60
CA TYR A 56 -3.48 -8.64 1.83
C TYR A 56 -2.67 -9.49 0.85
N LYS A 57 -2.38 -8.89 -0.30
CA LYS A 57 -1.51 -9.44 -1.32
C LYS A 57 -0.57 -8.34 -1.78
N SER A 58 0.72 -8.63 -1.76
CA SER A 58 1.74 -7.67 -2.19
C SER A 58 2.81 -8.38 -3.02
N GLY A 59 3.22 -7.77 -4.12
CA GLY A 59 4.15 -8.37 -5.06
C GLY A 59 3.72 -8.17 -6.49
N ASN A 60 4.01 -9.15 -7.36
CA ASN A 60 4.01 -8.95 -8.80
C ASN A 60 4.97 -7.81 -9.22
N GLY A 61 5.07 -7.58 -10.52
CA GLY A 61 5.93 -6.54 -11.07
C GLY A 61 7.38 -6.95 -11.27
N LYS A 62 8.17 -6.02 -11.79
CA LYS A 62 9.54 -6.24 -12.23
C LYS A 62 10.44 -5.19 -11.58
N LEU A 63 11.58 -5.62 -11.05
CA LEU A 63 12.70 -4.75 -10.70
C LEU A 63 13.73 -4.85 -11.82
N ALA A 64 14.14 -3.72 -12.37
CA ALA A 64 15.17 -3.68 -13.40
C ALA A 64 16.22 -2.59 -13.15
N MET A 65 17.47 -2.89 -13.48
CA MET A 65 18.49 -1.84 -13.62
C MET A 65 18.30 -1.09 -14.93
N LYS A 66 18.46 0.22 -14.89
CA LYS A 66 18.27 1.09 -16.06
C LYS A 66 19.51 1.07 -16.96
N ASN A 67 19.29 1.00 -18.27
CA ASN A 67 20.31 1.17 -19.32
C ASN A 67 21.50 0.21 -19.25
N ILE A 68 21.34 -0.97 -18.63
CA ILE A 68 22.40 -1.98 -18.50
C ILE A 68 21.80 -3.35 -18.82
N GLU A 69 22.53 -4.19 -19.55
CA GLU A 69 22.11 -5.56 -19.89
C GLU A 69 22.65 -6.61 -18.91
N GLU A 70 23.81 -6.34 -18.31
CA GLU A 70 24.45 -7.22 -17.35
C GLU A 70 25.13 -6.43 -16.22
N TYR A 71 24.86 -6.84 -14.99
CA TYR A 71 25.53 -6.35 -13.80
C TYR A 71 25.71 -7.52 -12.84
N VAL A 72 26.97 -7.90 -12.62
CA VAL A 72 27.31 -9.01 -11.74
C VAL A 72 27.47 -8.49 -10.32
N SER A 73 26.70 -9.06 -9.39
CA SER A 73 26.76 -8.76 -7.95
C SER A 73 26.70 -10.05 -7.15
N ASP A 74 27.29 -10.04 -5.95
CA ASP A 74 27.17 -11.15 -5.00
C ASP A 74 25.96 -11.02 -4.05
N TYR A 75 25.27 -9.88 -4.11
CA TYR A 75 24.16 -9.54 -3.23
C TYR A 75 23.16 -8.58 -3.88
N LEU A 76 21.87 -8.87 -3.72
CA LEU A 76 20.77 -7.97 -3.99
C LEU A 76 19.69 -8.15 -2.92
N SER A 77 19.15 -7.05 -2.42
CA SER A 77 17.98 -7.03 -1.54
C SER A 77 17.03 -5.91 -1.92
N MET A 78 15.75 -6.23 -1.91
CA MET A 78 14.66 -5.28 -2.03
C MET A 78 13.78 -5.35 -0.80
N ARG A 79 13.35 -4.19 -0.32
CA ARG A 79 12.33 -4.06 0.73
C ARG A 79 11.27 -3.09 0.24
N ILE A 80 10.01 -3.43 0.41
CA ILE A 80 8.88 -2.53 0.18
C ILE A 80 8.33 -2.11 1.53
N GLN A 81 8.19 -0.80 1.70
CA GLN A 81 7.69 -0.17 2.92
C GLN A 81 6.45 0.65 2.62
N VAL A 82 5.49 0.59 3.54
CA VAL A 82 4.34 1.49 3.61
C VAL A 82 4.53 2.42 4.81
N VAL A 83 4.27 3.70 4.61
CA VAL A 83 4.22 4.70 5.68
C VAL A 83 2.76 5.04 5.91
N THR A 84 2.29 4.84 7.15
CA THR A 84 0.94 5.23 7.57
C THR A 84 1.02 6.04 8.84
N HIS A 85 0.43 7.24 8.86
CA HIS A 85 0.51 8.18 9.98
C HIS A 85 1.97 8.44 10.42
N GLY A 86 2.89 8.58 9.46
CA GLY A 86 4.32 8.76 9.69
C GLY A 86 5.08 7.52 10.21
N LYS A 87 4.41 6.38 10.39
CA LYS A 87 5.03 5.13 10.85
C LYS A 87 5.40 4.24 9.67
N ASP A 88 6.65 3.82 9.62
CA ASP A 88 7.17 2.92 8.61
C ASP A 88 6.88 1.45 8.96
N LYS A 89 6.27 0.72 8.03
CA LYS A 89 6.04 -0.72 8.12
C LYS A 89 6.53 -1.42 6.85
N ARG A 90 7.42 -2.38 7.02
CA ARG A 90 7.83 -3.28 5.92
C ARG A 90 6.67 -4.22 5.58
N ILE A 91 6.24 -4.20 4.32
CA ILE A 91 5.17 -5.07 3.81
C ILE A 91 5.71 -6.24 2.98
N GLN A 92 6.89 -6.11 2.38
CA GLN A 92 7.53 -7.19 1.64
C GLN A 92 9.05 -7.03 1.65
N SER A 93 9.77 -8.14 1.58
CA SER A 93 11.20 -8.11 1.29
C SER A 93 11.67 -9.40 0.65
N TYR A 94 12.70 -9.30 -0.17
CA TYR A 94 13.49 -10.45 -0.58
C TYR A 94 14.98 -10.08 -0.59
N SER A 95 15.82 -11.11 -0.57
CA SER A 95 17.25 -10.98 -0.79
C SER A 95 17.77 -12.22 -1.48
N VAL A 96 18.72 -12.03 -2.39
CA VAL A 96 19.45 -13.10 -3.05
C VAL A 96 20.94 -12.84 -2.88
N SER A 97 21.69 -13.92 -2.66
CA SER A 97 23.14 -13.89 -2.46
C SER A 97 23.77 -15.11 -3.11
N GLY A 98 24.93 -14.92 -3.74
CA GLY A 98 25.63 -15.97 -4.47
C GLY A 98 26.72 -15.37 -5.35
N SER A 99 27.74 -16.14 -5.70
CA SER A 99 28.77 -15.65 -6.62
C SER A 99 28.20 -15.46 -8.02
N ASP A 100 28.66 -14.44 -8.74
CA ASP A 100 28.43 -14.22 -10.16
C ASP A 100 26.95 -14.13 -10.59
N MET A 101 26.10 -13.52 -9.75
CA MET A 101 24.68 -13.33 -10.10
C MET A 101 24.50 -12.09 -10.97
N ASN A 102 23.87 -12.25 -12.14
CA ASN A 102 23.37 -11.11 -12.90
C ASN A 102 22.09 -10.58 -12.23
N ILE A 103 22.15 -9.33 -11.74
CA ILE A 103 21.07 -8.69 -10.97
C ILE A 103 20.20 -7.71 -11.76
N VAL A 104 20.40 -7.61 -13.08
CA VAL A 104 19.76 -6.58 -13.91
C VAL A 104 18.25 -6.72 -13.98
N ASN A 105 17.71 -7.94 -13.96
CA ASN A 105 16.27 -8.16 -14.08
C ASN A 105 15.80 -9.17 -13.03
N HIS A 106 14.85 -8.76 -12.18
CA HIS A 106 14.25 -9.62 -11.18
C HIS A 106 12.73 -9.52 -11.21
N GLN A 107 12.08 -10.67 -11.37
CA GLN A 107 10.65 -10.79 -11.12
C GLN A 107 10.42 -10.64 -9.62
N ILE A 108 9.55 -9.70 -9.25
CA ILE A 108 9.13 -9.56 -7.86
C ILE A 108 8.10 -10.66 -7.59
N GLY A 109 8.42 -11.52 -6.64
CA GLY A 109 7.52 -12.58 -6.18
C GLY A 109 6.31 -12.01 -5.46
N THR A 110 5.35 -12.87 -5.15
CA THR A 110 4.07 -12.47 -4.56
C THR A 110 3.89 -13.12 -3.21
N ILE A 111 3.54 -12.31 -2.21
CA ILE A 111 3.18 -12.78 -0.88
C ILE A 111 1.71 -12.51 -0.64
N GLU A 112 1.06 -13.46 0.02
CA GLU A 112 -0.32 -13.35 0.46
C GLU A 112 -0.35 -13.62 1.97
N GLY A 113 -1.15 -12.85 2.69
CA GLY A 113 -1.31 -13.06 4.12
C GLY A 113 -2.73 -12.79 4.57
N ILE A 114 -3.14 -13.51 5.61
CA ILE A 114 -4.43 -13.32 6.29
C ILE A 114 -4.20 -12.31 7.41
N LYS A 115 -5.13 -11.36 7.58
CA LYS A 115 -5.13 -10.46 8.73
C LYS A 115 -5.42 -11.26 10.01
N MET A 116 -4.38 -11.76 10.68
CA MET A 116 -4.54 -12.45 11.98
C MET A 116 -3.76 -11.86 13.15
N ASP A 117 -2.88 -10.86 12.96
CA ASP A 117 -2.04 -10.37 14.08
C ASP A 117 -1.75 -8.85 14.10
N SER A 118 -2.42 -8.03 13.29
CA SER A 118 -2.36 -6.57 13.47
C SER A 118 -3.75 -5.95 13.41
N ASP A 119 -4.20 -5.40 14.53
CA ASP A 119 -5.50 -4.74 14.69
C ASP A 119 -5.70 -3.57 13.71
N GLU A 120 -4.63 -2.99 13.15
CA GLU A 120 -4.73 -1.92 12.15
C GLU A 120 -5.13 -2.47 10.76
N VAL A 121 -6.37 -2.15 10.35
CA VAL A 121 -6.75 -2.10 8.93
C VAL A 121 -5.87 -1.02 8.29
N ILE A 122 -5.06 -1.37 7.29
CA ILE A 122 -4.43 -0.34 6.45
C ILE A 122 -5.51 0.17 5.52
N LYS A 123 -5.96 1.41 5.70
CA LYS A 123 -6.86 2.06 4.74
C LYS A 123 -6.03 2.82 3.72
N LYS A 124 -6.52 2.94 2.48
CA LYS A 124 -5.78 3.62 1.41
C LYS A 124 -5.53 5.10 1.77
N GLU A 125 -6.53 5.74 2.36
CA GLU A 125 -6.52 7.11 2.85
C GLU A 125 -5.54 7.35 4.01
N ASP A 126 -5.05 6.29 4.66
CA ASP A 126 -4.07 6.37 5.74
C ASP A 126 -2.64 6.15 5.24
N ILE A 127 -2.45 5.77 3.97
CA ILE A 127 -1.13 5.57 3.35
C ILE A 127 -0.54 6.94 2.98
N ASP A 128 0.52 7.35 3.67
CA ASP A 128 1.24 8.58 3.36
C ASP A 128 2.19 8.33 2.19
N GLN A 129 2.84 7.17 2.18
CA GLN A 129 3.86 6.84 1.20
C GLN A 129 4.01 5.32 1.02
N ILE A 130 4.36 4.90 -0.18
CA ILE A 130 4.90 3.56 -0.46
C ILE A 130 6.22 3.75 -1.19
N TYR A 131 7.26 3.06 -0.74
CA TYR A 131 8.56 3.13 -1.37
C TYR A 131 9.29 1.79 -1.31
N ALA A 132 10.23 1.61 -2.22
CA ALA A 132 11.16 0.49 -2.19
C ALA A 132 12.54 0.96 -1.74
N THR A 133 13.24 0.12 -0.99
CA THR A 133 14.67 0.24 -0.72
C THR A 133 15.39 -0.88 -1.45
N ILE A 134 16.28 -0.54 -2.38
CA ILE A 134 17.14 -1.48 -3.09
C ILE A 134 18.54 -1.40 -2.51
N ILE A 135 19.14 -2.54 -2.19
CA ILE A 135 20.52 -2.66 -1.73
C ILE A 135 21.22 -3.69 -2.60
N TRP A 136 22.35 -3.36 -3.18
CA TRP A 136 23.16 -4.30 -3.95
C TRP A 136 24.65 -4.06 -3.68
N ARG A 137 25.48 -5.07 -3.89
CA ARG A 137 26.93 -4.92 -3.73
C ARG A 137 27.59 -4.52 -5.03
N GLU A 138 28.43 -3.50 -4.94
CA GLU A 138 29.28 -3.10 -6.04
C GLU A 138 30.40 -4.12 -6.28
N SER A 139 30.59 -4.52 -7.53
CA SER A 139 31.50 -5.59 -7.92
C SER A 139 32.99 -5.27 -7.65
N GLN A 140 33.39 -4.00 -7.76
CA GLN A 140 34.79 -3.59 -7.61
C GLN A 140 35.18 -3.29 -6.16
N GLU A 141 34.41 -2.45 -5.47
CA GLU A 141 34.77 -1.98 -4.13
C GLU A 141 34.17 -2.84 -3.00
N LYS A 142 33.33 -3.84 -3.35
CA LYS A 142 32.57 -4.67 -2.40
C LYS A 142 31.75 -3.84 -1.41
N LYS A 143 31.34 -2.65 -1.83
CA LYS A 143 30.53 -1.73 -1.04
C LYS A 143 29.06 -1.98 -1.32
N ASP A 144 28.26 -1.98 -0.27
CA ASP A 144 26.81 -2.03 -0.43
C ASP A 144 26.31 -0.63 -0.83
N LEU A 145 25.72 -0.55 -2.03
CA LEU A 145 25.01 0.60 -2.55
C LEU A 145 23.54 0.52 -2.15
N LYS A 146 22.88 1.67 -2.00
CA LYS A 146 21.50 1.76 -1.53
C LYS A 146 20.74 2.84 -2.28
N GLU A 147 19.59 2.48 -2.81
CA GLU A 147 18.65 3.42 -3.43
C GLU A 147 17.26 3.31 -2.84
N ARG A 148 16.51 4.41 -2.97
CA ARG A 148 15.11 4.50 -2.59
C ARG A 148 14.30 4.86 -3.83
N ILE A 149 13.29 4.06 -4.14
CA ILE A 149 12.34 4.31 -5.22
C ILE A 149 11.02 4.72 -4.59
N LEU A 150 10.53 5.92 -4.91
CA LEU A 150 9.19 6.33 -4.53
C LEU A 150 8.17 5.65 -5.45
N LEU A 151 7.19 4.96 -4.87
CA LEU A 151 6.15 4.24 -5.63
C LEU A 151 4.79 4.92 -5.50
N TYR A 152 4.54 5.54 -4.34
CA TYR A 152 3.34 6.29 -4.06
C TYR A 152 3.66 7.35 -3.00
N GLU A 153 3.11 8.55 -3.16
CA GLU A 153 3.08 9.59 -2.15
C GLU A 153 1.68 10.19 -2.16
N ARG A 154 1.12 10.43 -0.98
CA ARG A 154 -0.14 11.15 -0.88
C ARG A 154 0.12 12.61 -1.25
N GLU A 155 -0.62 13.13 -2.22
CA GLU A 155 -0.63 14.57 -2.49
C GLU A 155 -1.08 15.28 -1.21
N ALA A 156 -0.27 16.22 -0.71
CA ALA A 156 -0.72 17.10 0.35
C ALA A 156 -1.86 17.95 -0.21
N ASP A 157 -3.01 17.99 0.47
CA ASP A 157 -4.06 18.95 0.15
C ASP A 157 -3.45 20.36 0.21
N SER A 158 -3.13 20.92 -0.95
CA SER A 158 -2.67 22.30 -1.07
C SER A 158 -3.87 23.18 -0.76
N PHE A 159 -3.96 23.66 0.47
CA PHE A 159 -4.79 24.80 0.79
C PHE A 159 -4.15 26.04 0.13
N ASP A 160 -4.57 26.34 -1.09
CA ASP A 160 -4.40 27.65 -1.74
C ASP A 160 -5.32 28.70 -1.09
#